data_AF-A0A976CRZ0-F1
#
_entry.id   AF-A0A976CRZ0-F1
#
_cell.length_a   1.000
_cell.length_b   1.000
_cell.length_c   1.000
_cell.angle_alpha   90.00
_cell.angle_beta   90.00
_cell.angle_gamma   90.00
#
_symmetry.space_group_name_H-M   'P 1'
#
loop_
_entity.id
_entity.type
_entity.pdbx_description
1 polymer ?
#
loop_
_entity_poly.entity_id
_entity_poly.type
_entity_poly.pdbx_seq_one_letter_code
_entity_poly.pdbx_strand_id
1 'polypeptide(L)'
;YQKARENETDMPIGFLAQGRRSQILDVPHCPIAMKEINDALPAIREKARKTPGKKGATLLLRATVDENNQRTISTNPHDIVTEVCGQTRFDFLAGEFFQNNPFILEEFVGYVAREACLGETQFLIDAYCGSGLFQQVAAVEVSEASVAWAKKNAEKNGIHNATFLAASAEAIFADITFPAAATTVVIDPPRKGCTREFLDQLIAFAPRRVVYVSCDPATQVRDLVILRDAGFQLTAVQPFDLFPHTRHVENIMTFDGPT
;
A
#
# COMPACT_ATOMS: atom_id res chain seq x y z
N TYR A 1 2.27 -54.56 -8.86
CA TYR A 1 3.45 -53.67 -8.75
C TYR A 1 3.04 -52.26 -9.12
N GLN A 2 2.64 -51.46 -8.13
CA GLN A 2 2.46 -50.02 -8.31
C GLN A 2 3.84 -49.41 -8.59
N LYS A 3 4.00 -48.72 -9.72
CA LYS A 3 5.14 -47.84 -9.94
C LYS A 3 5.19 -46.87 -8.76
N ALA A 4 6.29 -46.88 -8.00
CA ALA A 4 6.60 -45.82 -7.07
C ALA A 4 6.49 -44.49 -7.84
N ARG A 5 5.68 -43.56 -7.34
CA ARG A 5 5.61 -42.20 -7.86
C ARG A 5 7.01 -41.61 -7.85
N GLU A 6 7.42 -41.03 -8.96
CA GLU A 6 8.63 -40.22 -9.07
C GLU A 6 8.68 -39.25 -7.88
N ASN A 7 9.67 -39.47 -7.02
CA ASN A 7 10.26 -38.57 -6.03
C ASN A 7 9.37 -37.41 -5.52
N GLU A 8 8.81 -37.56 -4.31
CA GLU A 8 8.19 -36.46 -3.53
C GLU A 8 9.15 -35.27 -3.27
N THR A 9 10.45 -35.41 -3.58
CA THR A 9 11.44 -34.33 -3.55
C THR A 9 11.35 -33.33 -4.71
N ASP A 10 10.50 -33.57 -5.72
CA ASP A 10 10.42 -32.80 -6.97
C ASP A 10 9.25 -31.79 -7.01
N MET A 11 8.62 -31.47 -5.88
CA MET A 11 7.57 -30.44 -5.84
C MET A 11 8.18 -29.04 -6.06
N PRO A 12 7.85 -28.35 -7.17
CA PRO A 12 8.34 -26.99 -7.40
C PRO A 12 7.69 -26.03 -6.42
N ILE A 13 8.50 -25.19 -5.77
CA ILE A 13 8.05 -24.11 -4.89
C ILE A 13 8.55 -22.81 -5.50
N GLY A 14 7.63 -21.94 -5.90
CA GLY A 14 7.98 -20.68 -6.55
C GLY A 14 6.76 -20.02 -7.17
N PHE A 15 6.95 -19.42 -8.33
CA PHE A 15 5.94 -18.58 -8.99
C PHE A 15 5.36 -19.24 -10.23
N LEU A 16 4.17 -18.80 -10.65
CA LEU A 16 3.58 -19.21 -11.92
C LEU A 16 4.42 -18.68 -13.09
N ALA A 17 4.69 -19.54 -14.07
CA ALA A 17 5.30 -19.13 -15.31
C ALA A 17 4.39 -18.15 -16.07
N GLN A 18 4.96 -17.08 -16.62
CA GLN A 18 4.19 -16.08 -17.37
C GLN A 18 3.41 -16.72 -18.52
N GLY A 19 2.11 -16.42 -18.62
CA GLY A 19 1.22 -16.98 -19.65
C GLY A 19 0.76 -18.42 -19.39
N ARG A 20 1.12 -19.04 -18.25
CA ARG A 20 0.72 -20.39 -17.87
C ARG A 20 -0.07 -20.37 -16.57
N ARG A 21 -1.20 -21.09 -16.52
CA ARG A 21 -2.11 -21.09 -15.37
C ARG A 21 -1.76 -22.07 -14.26
N SER A 22 -0.93 -23.08 -14.55
CA SER A 22 -0.65 -24.18 -13.62
C SER A 22 0.83 -24.61 -13.58
N GLN A 23 1.67 -24.05 -14.44
CA GLN A 23 3.10 -24.36 -14.45
C GLN A 23 3.80 -23.48 -13.41
N ILE A 24 4.36 -24.10 -12.39
CA ILE A 24 5.16 -23.45 -11.36
C ILE A 24 6.63 -23.56 -11.78
N LEU A 25 7.34 -22.43 -11.77
CA LEU A 25 8.79 -22.38 -11.84
C LEU A 25 9.34 -22.55 -10.43
N ASP A 26 10.26 -23.51 -10.24
CA ASP A 26 10.94 -23.66 -8.97
C ASP A 26 11.90 -22.49 -8.76
N VAL A 27 11.76 -21.80 -7.63
CA VAL A 27 12.57 -20.62 -7.29
C VAL A 27 13.25 -20.86 -5.95
N PRO A 28 14.49 -21.39 -5.95
CA PRO A 28 15.26 -21.60 -4.73
C PRO A 28 15.85 -20.30 -4.16
N HIS A 29 15.96 -19.26 -4.98
CA HIS A 29 16.47 -17.93 -4.63
C HIS A 29 15.82 -16.88 -5.53
N CYS A 30 15.43 -15.73 -4.96
CA CYS A 30 14.74 -14.65 -5.64
C CYS A 30 15.55 -13.34 -5.51
N PRO A 31 16.28 -12.89 -6.56
CA PRO A 31 17.16 -11.72 -6.47
C PRO A 31 16.47 -10.40 -6.12
N ILE A 32 15.17 -10.26 -6.40
CA ILE A 32 14.37 -9.07 -6.08
C ILE A 32 13.76 -9.12 -4.67
N ALA A 33 13.86 -10.26 -3.97
CA ALA A 33 13.40 -10.37 -2.60
C ALA A 33 14.48 -9.88 -1.62
N MET A 34 14.07 -9.46 -0.43
CA MET A 34 14.99 -9.06 0.64
C MET A 34 15.92 -10.22 1.03
N LYS A 35 17.11 -9.87 1.51
CA LYS A 35 18.14 -10.85 1.90
C LYS A 35 17.59 -11.85 2.93
N GLU A 36 16.84 -11.37 3.91
CA GLU A 36 16.28 -12.17 5.00
C GLU A 36 15.28 -13.21 4.47
N ILE A 37 14.52 -12.87 3.41
CA ILE A 37 13.64 -13.81 2.73
C ILE A 37 14.49 -14.91 2.09
N ASN A 38 15.53 -14.54 1.33
CA ASN A 38 16.41 -15.51 0.68
C ASN A 38 17.20 -16.38 1.67
N ASP A 39 17.62 -15.83 2.82
CA ASP A 39 18.31 -16.58 3.87
C ASP A 39 17.37 -17.62 4.52
N ALA A 40 16.09 -17.26 4.76
CA ALA A 40 15.11 -18.14 5.39
C ALA A 40 14.51 -19.19 4.42
N LEU A 41 14.50 -18.89 3.12
CA LEU A 41 13.81 -19.67 2.10
C LEU A 41 14.24 -21.15 2.03
N PRO A 42 15.53 -21.54 2.12
CA PRO A 42 15.95 -22.95 2.07
C PRO A 42 15.30 -23.81 3.16
N ALA A 43 15.32 -23.36 4.42
CA ALA A 43 14.74 -24.10 5.54
C ALA A 43 13.21 -24.19 5.44
N ILE A 44 12.56 -23.11 5.01
CA ILE A 44 11.10 -23.07 4.79
C ILE A 44 10.69 -24.04 3.68
N ARG A 45 11.46 -24.09 2.58
CA ARG A 45 11.23 -25.03 1.46
C ARG A 45 11.38 -26.48 1.91
N GLU A 46 12.40 -26.79 2.70
CA GLU A 46 12.59 -28.13 3.25
C GLU A 46 11.40 -28.55 4.13
N LYS A 47 10.94 -27.66 5.02
CA LYS A 47 9.75 -27.90 5.86
C LYS A 47 8.49 -28.11 5.01
N ALA A 48 8.27 -27.28 3.99
CA ALA A 48 7.12 -27.38 3.10
C ALA A 48 7.10 -28.69 2.29
N ARG A 49 8.28 -29.24 1.95
CA ARG A 49 8.40 -30.55 1.29
C ARG A 49 8.14 -31.72 2.23
N LYS A 50 8.53 -31.60 3.51
CA LYS A 50 8.28 -32.63 4.54
C LYS A 50 6.82 -32.67 5.00
N THR A 51 6.16 -31.51 5.04
CA THR A 51 4.75 -31.39 5.43
C THR A 51 4.00 -30.64 4.33
N PRO A 52 3.77 -31.28 3.18
CA PRO A 52 3.13 -30.65 2.04
C PRO A 52 1.69 -30.25 2.38
N GLY A 53 1.37 -28.99 2.12
CA GLY A 53 0.00 -28.48 2.22
C GLY A 53 -0.90 -29.00 1.11
N LYS A 54 -2.13 -28.47 1.05
CA LYS A 54 -3.03 -28.71 -0.09
C LYS A 54 -2.38 -28.22 -1.39
N LYS A 55 -2.73 -28.85 -2.52
CA LYS A 55 -2.28 -28.39 -3.85
C LYS A 55 -2.65 -26.91 -4.04
N GLY A 56 -1.67 -26.08 -4.36
CA GLY A 56 -1.85 -24.63 -4.49
C GLY A 56 -1.76 -23.85 -3.18
N ALA A 57 -1.26 -24.45 -2.09
CA ALA A 57 -0.94 -23.73 -0.86
C ALA A 57 0.13 -22.64 -1.12
N THR A 58 -0.07 -21.48 -0.49
CA THR A 58 0.86 -20.35 -0.53
C THR A 58 1.74 -20.36 0.70
N LEU A 59 3.04 -20.09 0.52
CA LEU A 59 3.95 -19.79 1.62
C LEU A 59 4.06 -18.28 1.77
N LEU A 60 3.71 -17.76 2.95
CA LEU A 60 3.94 -16.36 3.29
C LEU A 60 5.34 -16.23 3.90
N LEU A 61 6.13 -15.29 3.38
CA LEU A 61 7.40 -14.87 3.96
C LEU A 61 7.38 -13.34 3.99
N ARG A 62 7.16 -12.77 5.18
CA ARG A 62 7.09 -11.32 5.39
C ARG A 62 8.32 -10.88 6.17
N ALA A 63 9.15 -10.05 5.55
CA ALA A 63 10.20 -9.34 6.27
C ALA A 63 9.59 -8.33 7.24
N THR A 64 10.15 -8.25 8.44
CA THR A 64 9.72 -7.39 9.54
C THR A 64 10.93 -6.98 10.35
N VAL A 65 10.80 -5.93 11.18
CA VAL A 65 11.80 -5.59 12.19
C VAL A 65 11.36 -6.01 13.59
N ASP A 66 12.32 -6.30 14.46
CA ASP A 66 12.10 -6.40 15.89
C ASP A 66 12.21 -5.04 16.60
N GLU A 67 12.13 -5.05 17.94
CA GLU A 67 12.27 -3.87 18.79
C GLU A 67 13.64 -3.16 18.69
N ASN A 68 14.68 -3.87 18.26
CA ASN A 68 16.04 -3.37 18.07
C ASN A 68 16.32 -2.98 16.61
N ASN A 69 15.30 -2.92 15.75
CA ASN A 69 15.41 -2.70 14.30
C ASN A 69 16.17 -3.80 13.54
N GLN A 70 16.33 -4.98 14.13
CA GLN A 70 16.93 -6.11 13.44
C GLN A 70 15.89 -6.77 12.53
N ARG A 71 16.25 -6.99 11.26
CA ARG A 71 15.38 -7.63 10.28
C ARG A 71 15.23 -9.12 10.58
N THR A 72 14.01 -9.61 10.49
CA THR A 72 13.61 -11.02 10.64
C THR A 72 12.45 -11.35 9.70
N ILE A 73 11.96 -12.59 9.72
CA ILE A 73 10.88 -13.09 8.86
C ILE A 73 9.74 -13.64 9.72
N SER A 74 8.51 -13.24 9.42
CA SER A 74 7.31 -13.96 9.85
C SER A 74 6.74 -14.78 8.69
N THR A 75 6.24 -15.97 9.02
CA THR A 75 5.57 -16.88 8.07
C THR A 75 4.09 -17.11 8.39
N ASN A 76 3.59 -16.57 9.51
CA ASN A 76 2.21 -16.73 9.92
C ASN A 76 1.43 -15.45 9.55
N PRO A 77 0.38 -15.55 8.71
CA PRO A 77 -0.38 -14.38 8.26
C PRO A 77 -1.04 -13.59 9.39
N HIS A 78 -1.19 -14.20 10.57
CA HIS A 78 -1.81 -13.57 11.75
C HIS A 78 -0.81 -12.98 12.74
N ASP A 79 0.49 -13.09 12.47
CA ASP A 79 1.49 -12.39 13.30
C ASP A 79 1.38 -10.88 13.05
N ILE A 80 1.57 -10.11 14.12
CA ILE A 80 1.81 -8.67 14.01
C ILE A 80 3.25 -8.49 13.56
N VAL A 81 3.43 -7.78 12.45
CA VAL A 81 4.73 -7.41 11.92
C VAL A 81 4.87 -5.90 11.96
N THR A 82 6.12 -5.44 11.96
CA THR A 82 6.46 -4.02 11.96
C THR A 82 7.34 -3.70 10.76
N GLU A 83 7.01 -2.61 10.07
CA GLU A 83 7.89 -1.96 9.09
C GLU A 83 8.25 -0.54 9.56
N VAL A 84 9.39 -0.03 9.10
CA VAL A 84 9.91 1.28 9.44
C VAL A 84 9.99 2.14 8.18
N CYS A 85 9.44 3.35 8.26
CA CYS A 85 9.60 4.39 7.24
C CYS A 85 10.12 5.66 7.92
N GLY A 86 11.36 6.04 7.63
CA GLY A 86 12.06 7.08 8.37
C GLY A 86 12.15 6.74 9.87
N GLN A 87 11.56 7.59 10.71
CA GLN A 87 11.52 7.40 12.17
C GLN A 87 10.24 6.71 12.66
N THR A 88 9.32 6.40 11.75
CA THR A 88 7.98 5.92 12.10
C THR A 88 7.91 4.41 12.00
N ARG A 89 7.23 3.78 12.97
CA ARG A 89 6.98 2.34 13.00
C ARG A 89 5.52 2.04 12.68
N PHE A 90 5.29 1.12 11.75
CA PHE A 90 3.96 0.70 11.35
C PHE A 90 3.75 -0.76 11.67
N ASP A 91 2.81 -1.04 12.57
CA ASP A 91 2.35 -2.39 12.87
C ASP A 91 1.13 -2.73 12.00
N PHE A 92 1.11 -3.95 11.48
CA PHE A 92 0.03 -4.53 10.69
C PHE A 92 0.12 -6.07 10.73
N LEU A 93 -0.92 -6.78 10.27
CA LEU A 93 -0.83 -8.25 10.19
C LEU A 93 0.04 -8.67 9.00
N ALA A 94 0.84 -9.73 9.14
CA ALA A 94 1.74 -10.19 8.09
C ALA A 94 1.02 -10.51 6.76
N GLY A 95 -0.23 -10.97 6.86
CA GLY A 95 -1.11 -11.29 5.73
C GLY A 95 -1.84 -10.09 5.11
N GLU A 96 -1.77 -8.91 5.72
CA GLU A 96 -2.40 -7.68 5.21
C GLU A 96 -1.48 -6.95 4.22
N PHE A 97 -2.07 -5.96 3.54
CA PHE A 97 -1.34 -5.13 2.59
C PHE A 97 -0.46 -4.11 3.32
N PHE A 98 0.78 -3.99 2.85
CA PHE A 98 1.70 -2.89 3.13
C PHE A 98 2.63 -2.77 1.92
N GLN A 99 3.24 -1.62 1.71
CA GLN A 99 4.14 -1.40 0.58
C GLN A 99 5.31 -2.39 0.62
N ASN A 100 5.54 -3.12 -0.47
CA ASN A 100 6.49 -4.26 -0.48
C ASN A 100 7.95 -3.84 -0.63
N ASN A 101 8.23 -2.61 -1.06
CA ASN A 101 9.58 -2.11 -1.29
C ASN A 101 9.94 -1.06 -0.22
N PRO A 102 10.53 -1.46 0.92
CA PRO A 102 10.84 -0.54 2.00
C PRO A 102 11.97 0.45 1.64
N PHE A 103 12.79 0.14 0.63
CA PHE A 103 13.97 0.94 0.28
C PHE A 103 13.64 2.29 -0.37
N ILE A 104 12.47 2.42 -0.99
CA ILE A 104 11.99 3.66 -1.60
C ILE A 104 10.87 4.31 -0.79
N LEU A 105 10.40 3.65 0.27
CA LEU A 105 9.21 4.06 1.01
C LEU A 105 9.36 5.45 1.64
N GLU A 106 10.53 5.77 2.18
CA GLU A 106 10.80 7.08 2.77
C GLU A 106 10.76 8.21 1.73
N GLU A 107 11.35 8.00 0.55
CA GLU A 107 11.32 8.98 -0.54
C GLU A 107 9.90 9.15 -1.10
N PHE A 108 9.18 8.04 -1.26
CA PHE A 108 7.81 7.99 -1.76
C PHE A 108 6.83 8.69 -0.81
N VAL A 109 6.78 8.26 0.46
CA VAL A 109 5.93 8.88 1.49
C VAL A 109 6.34 10.31 1.74
N GLY A 110 7.65 10.59 1.76
CA GLY A 110 8.18 11.95 1.89
C GLY A 110 7.75 12.86 0.75
N TYR A 111 7.66 12.37 -0.48
CA TYR A 111 7.13 13.14 -1.60
C TYR A 111 5.64 13.45 -1.43
N VAL A 112 4.81 12.45 -1.11
CA VAL A 112 3.37 12.66 -0.83
C VAL A 112 3.19 13.71 0.26
N ALA A 113 3.91 13.57 1.38
CA ALA A 113 3.81 14.48 2.52
C ALA A 113 4.23 15.91 2.15
N ARG A 114 5.32 16.07 1.38
CA ARG A 114 5.74 17.40 0.90
C ARG A 114 4.67 18.05 0.04
N GLU A 115 4.17 17.35 -0.98
CA GLU A 115 3.13 17.88 -1.88
C GLU A 115 1.85 18.21 -1.12
N ALA A 116 1.48 17.35 -0.16
CA ALA A 116 0.29 17.54 0.65
C ALA A 116 0.33 18.82 1.50
N CYS A 117 1.52 19.17 1.98
CA CYS A 117 1.79 20.32 2.86
C CYS A 117 2.22 21.60 2.14
N LEU A 118 2.29 21.63 0.80
CA LEU A 118 2.69 22.84 0.08
C LEU A 118 1.67 24.00 0.28
N GLY A 119 2.13 25.24 0.33
CA GLY A 119 1.26 26.41 0.46
C GLY A 119 0.59 26.54 1.83
N GLU A 120 -0.62 27.12 1.87
CA GLU A 120 -1.37 27.42 3.11
C GLU A 120 -2.35 26.30 3.51
N THR A 121 -1.98 25.03 3.29
CA THR A 121 -2.79 23.89 3.75
C THR A 121 -2.72 23.78 5.27
N GLN A 122 -3.89 23.66 5.91
CA GLN A 122 -4.02 23.47 7.37
C GLN A 122 -4.60 22.11 7.73
N PHE A 123 -5.39 21.53 6.83
CA PHE A 123 -6.05 20.25 7.03
C PHE A 123 -5.63 19.28 5.93
N LEU A 124 -5.44 18.02 6.32
CA LEU A 124 -5.22 16.92 5.40
C LEU A 124 -6.39 15.96 5.59
N ILE A 125 -6.86 15.39 4.48
CA ILE A 125 -7.76 14.24 4.44
C ILE A 125 -7.01 13.15 3.69
N ASP A 126 -6.88 11.98 4.29
CA ASP A 126 -6.29 10.80 3.67
C ASP A 126 -7.43 9.83 3.42
N ALA A 127 -7.87 9.78 2.15
CA ALA A 127 -8.88 8.83 1.72
C ALA A 127 -8.15 7.57 1.24
N TYR A 128 -8.55 6.41 1.77
CA TYR A 128 -7.88 5.11 1.60
C TYR A 128 -6.59 4.94 2.45
N CYS A 129 -6.58 5.46 3.68
CA CYS A 129 -5.36 5.53 4.51
C CYS A 129 -4.74 4.18 4.91
N GLY A 130 -5.46 3.05 4.78
CA GLY A 130 -4.96 1.72 5.16
C GLY A 130 -4.45 1.70 6.61
N SER A 131 -3.23 1.20 6.83
CA SER A 131 -2.58 1.17 8.15
C SER A 131 -2.12 2.53 8.68
N GLY A 132 -2.46 3.64 8.01
CA GLY A 132 -2.17 5.01 8.42
C GLY A 132 -0.79 5.51 7.98
N LEU A 133 -0.36 5.21 6.76
CA LEU A 133 1.00 5.49 6.28
C LEU A 133 1.36 6.98 6.26
N PHE A 134 0.39 7.88 6.07
CA PHE A 134 0.61 9.32 5.97
C PHE A 134 0.32 10.03 7.29
N GLN A 135 1.27 10.84 7.79
CA GLN A 135 1.19 11.55 9.08
C GLN A 135 0.71 12.99 8.88
N GLN A 136 -0.31 13.46 9.62
CA GLN A 136 -0.89 14.79 9.34
C GLN A 136 -2.40 15.06 9.30
N VAL A 137 -3.35 14.24 9.79
CA VAL A 137 -4.63 14.16 9.03
C VAL A 137 -5.88 13.87 9.87
N ALA A 138 -7.05 14.41 9.47
CA ALA A 138 -8.28 13.63 9.65
C ALA A 138 -8.32 12.52 8.59
N ALA A 139 -7.82 11.34 8.95
CA ALA A 139 -7.79 10.20 8.06
C ALA A 139 -9.20 9.60 7.95
N VAL A 140 -9.67 9.44 6.72
CA VAL A 140 -10.98 8.87 6.42
C VAL A 140 -10.77 7.54 5.71
N GLU A 141 -11.11 6.45 6.38
CA GLU A 141 -10.91 5.10 5.86
C GLU A 141 -12.21 4.31 5.92
N VAL A 142 -12.45 3.54 4.86
CA VAL A 142 -13.67 2.75 4.68
C VAL A 142 -13.54 1.41 5.42
N SER A 143 -12.32 0.93 5.64
CA SER A 143 -12.00 -0.31 6.34
C SER A 143 -11.81 -0.10 7.85
N GLU A 144 -12.76 -0.58 8.67
CA GLU A 144 -12.68 -0.52 10.15
C GLU A 144 -11.41 -1.18 10.71
N ALA A 145 -10.95 -2.28 10.12
CA ALA A 145 -9.72 -2.96 10.52
C ALA A 145 -8.48 -2.08 10.28
N SER A 146 -8.47 -1.36 9.16
CA SER A 146 -7.40 -0.43 8.80
C SER A 146 -7.40 0.79 9.73
N VAL A 147 -8.57 1.34 10.05
CA VAL A 147 -8.74 2.40 11.07
C VAL A 147 -8.18 1.97 12.43
N ALA A 148 -8.42 0.72 12.86
CA ALA A 148 -7.92 0.24 14.14
C ALA A 148 -6.38 0.17 14.17
N TRP A 149 -5.74 -0.26 13.08
CA TRP A 149 -4.28 -0.22 12.95
C TRP A 149 -3.74 1.21 12.89
N ALA A 150 -4.37 2.08 12.11
CA ALA A 150 -3.96 3.47 11.97
C ALA A 150 -3.99 4.22 13.32
N LYS A 151 -5.03 3.99 14.15
CA LYS A 151 -5.11 4.52 15.53
C LYS A 151 -3.96 4.02 16.41
N LYS A 152 -3.69 2.71 16.41
CA LYS A 152 -2.59 2.10 17.18
C LYS A 152 -1.23 2.63 16.73
N ASN A 153 -1.02 2.77 15.42
CA ASN A 153 0.20 3.32 14.86
C ASN A 153 0.38 4.79 15.21
N ALA A 154 -0.69 5.59 15.17
CA ALA A 154 -0.65 6.99 15.62
C ALA A 154 -0.23 7.10 17.08
N GLU A 155 -0.86 6.34 17.97
CA GLU A 155 -0.50 6.29 19.40
C GLU A 155 0.96 5.87 19.61
N LYS A 156 1.41 4.80 18.93
CA LYS A 156 2.77 4.27 19.01
C LYS A 156 3.83 5.30 18.58
N ASN A 157 3.50 6.16 17.63
CA ASN A 157 4.40 7.18 17.11
C ASN A 157 4.17 8.56 17.75
N GLY A 158 3.36 8.66 18.81
CA GLY A 158 3.11 9.93 19.52
C GLY A 158 2.33 10.96 18.69
N ILE A 159 1.55 10.52 17.72
CA ILE A 159 0.75 11.37 16.83
C ILE A 159 -0.61 11.61 17.49
N HIS A 160 -0.79 12.81 18.04
CA HIS A 160 -2.01 13.21 18.74
C HIS A 160 -2.93 14.13 17.93
N ASN A 161 -2.45 14.61 16.79
CA ASN A 161 -3.17 15.54 15.90
C ASN A 161 -3.86 14.83 14.72
N ALA A 162 -4.18 13.54 14.86
CA ALA A 162 -4.88 12.77 13.84
C ALA A 162 -6.25 12.32 14.35
N THR A 163 -7.29 12.50 13.53
CA THR A 163 -8.63 11.97 13.80
C THR A 163 -8.94 10.90 12.76
N PHE A 164 -9.35 9.71 13.18
CA PHE A 164 -9.66 8.62 12.25
C PHE A 164 -11.17 8.42 12.20
N LEU A 165 -11.75 8.66 11.04
CA LEU A 165 -13.18 8.52 10.77
C LEU A 165 -13.40 7.28 9.90
N ALA A 166 -14.28 6.39 10.35
CA ALA A 166 -14.82 5.35 9.50
C ALA A 166 -16.00 5.96 8.73
N ALA A 167 -15.82 6.23 7.44
CA ALA A 167 -16.90 6.76 6.59
C ALA A 167 -17.28 5.74 5.53
N SER A 168 -18.54 5.75 5.12
CA SER A 168 -18.97 4.97 3.96
C SER A 168 -18.42 5.63 2.69
N ALA A 169 -18.04 4.82 1.68
CA ALA A 169 -17.45 5.33 0.44
C ALA A 169 -18.41 6.29 -0.32
N GLU A 170 -19.70 6.18 -0.04
CA GLU A 170 -20.78 6.98 -0.62
C GLU A 170 -20.91 8.38 -0.01
N ALA A 171 -20.29 8.66 1.14
CA ALA A 171 -20.46 9.91 1.88
C ALA A 171 -19.18 10.37 2.60
N ILE A 172 -18.01 10.22 1.96
CA ILE A 172 -16.69 10.46 2.58
C ILE A 172 -16.55 11.88 3.14
N PHE A 173 -17.08 12.88 2.43
CA PHE A 173 -16.94 14.29 2.81
C PHE A 173 -18.12 14.85 3.62
N ALA A 174 -19.19 14.07 3.84
CA ALA A 174 -20.44 14.58 4.42
C ALA A 174 -20.27 15.04 5.88
N ASP A 175 -19.45 14.33 6.66
CA ASP A 175 -19.19 14.62 8.07
C ASP A 175 -17.91 15.45 8.29
N ILE A 176 -17.27 15.91 7.20
CA ILE A 176 -16.04 16.69 7.27
C ILE A 176 -16.37 18.16 7.48
N THR A 177 -15.90 18.73 8.59
CA THR A 177 -16.13 20.13 8.97
C THR A 177 -15.00 21.07 8.51
N PHE A 178 -14.00 20.55 7.81
CA PHE A 178 -12.82 21.30 7.40
C PHE A 178 -13.11 22.25 6.24
N PRO A 179 -12.62 23.50 6.29
CA PRO A 179 -12.71 24.41 5.15
C PRO A 179 -11.94 23.84 3.95
N ALA A 180 -12.65 23.55 2.86
CA ALA A 180 -12.06 22.96 1.65
C ALA A 180 -10.87 23.78 1.10
N ALA A 181 -10.97 25.11 1.12
CA ALA A 181 -9.91 26.03 0.67
C ALA A 181 -8.61 25.98 1.49
N ALA A 182 -8.63 25.34 2.67
CA ALA A 182 -7.46 25.09 3.52
C ALA A 182 -7.13 23.59 3.64
N THR A 183 -7.77 22.74 2.82
CA THR A 183 -7.68 21.28 2.92
C THR A 183 -6.99 20.68 1.70
N THR A 184 -6.03 19.79 1.94
CA THR A 184 -5.50 18.88 0.93
C THR A 184 -6.14 17.50 1.11
N VAL A 185 -6.46 16.82 0.01
CA VAL A 185 -6.92 15.43 -0.01
C VAL A 185 -5.86 14.55 -0.64
N VAL A 186 -5.36 13.56 0.08
CA VAL A 186 -4.52 12.47 -0.45
C VAL A 186 -5.44 11.30 -0.80
N ILE A 187 -5.24 10.72 -1.99
CA ILE A 187 -6.01 9.57 -2.46
C ILE A 187 -5.07 8.48 -2.99
N ASP A 188 -5.26 7.25 -2.54
CA ASP A 188 -4.56 6.04 -3.03
C ASP A 188 -5.58 4.94 -3.40
N PRO A 189 -6.36 5.12 -4.49
CA PRO A 189 -7.40 4.17 -4.86
C PRO A 189 -6.81 2.84 -5.36
N PRO A 190 -7.63 1.76 -5.38
CA PRO A 190 -7.21 0.50 -5.98
C PRO A 190 -6.91 0.65 -7.48
N ARG A 191 -6.31 -0.36 -8.11
CA ARG A 191 -5.96 -0.42 -9.55
C ARG A 191 -7.04 -0.03 -10.57
N LYS A 192 -8.32 0.05 -10.16
CA LYS A 192 -9.42 0.49 -11.03
C LYS A 192 -9.56 2.03 -11.08
N GLY A 193 -8.76 2.75 -10.29
CA GLY A 193 -8.87 4.19 -10.05
C GLY A 193 -10.04 4.53 -9.12
N CYS A 194 -10.37 5.81 -9.04
CA CYS A 194 -11.51 6.30 -8.27
C CYS A 194 -12.83 5.88 -8.93
N THR A 195 -13.87 5.70 -8.12
CA THR A 195 -15.24 5.59 -8.64
C THR A 195 -15.73 6.96 -9.10
N ARG A 196 -16.75 6.99 -9.96
CA ARG A 196 -17.32 8.24 -10.42
C ARG A 196 -17.95 9.02 -9.27
N GLU A 197 -18.63 8.29 -8.39
CA GLU A 197 -19.30 8.81 -7.20
C GLU A 197 -18.28 9.45 -6.24
N PHE A 198 -17.09 8.88 -6.11
CA PHE A 198 -16.02 9.48 -5.31
C PHE A 198 -15.49 10.78 -5.94
N LEU A 199 -15.24 10.77 -7.25
CA LEU A 199 -14.76 11.96 -7.95
C LEU A 199 -15.79 13.10 -7.90
N ASP A 200 -17.07 12.80 -8.06
CA ASP A 200 -18.14 13.80 -7.96
C ASP A 200 -18.20 14.41 -6.54
N GLN A 201 -18.04 13.60 -5.50
CA GLN A 201 -17.94 14.10 -4.12
C GLN A 201 -16.68 14.96 -3.89
N LEU A 202 -15.52 14.53 -4.40
CA LEU A 202 -14.25 15.26 -4.29
C LEU A 202 -14.33 16.62 -5.00
N ILE A 203 -14.94 16.65 -6.19
CA ILE A 203 -15.18 17.87 -6.96
C ILE A 203 -16.14 18.80 -6.22
N ALA A 204 -17.22 18.25 -5.65
CA ALA A 204 -18.17 19.04 -4.86
C ALA A 204 -17.55 19.61 -3.57
N PHE A 205 -16.66 18.85 -2.93
CA PHE A 205 -15.89 19.33 -1.78
C PHE A 205 -14.91 20.44 -2.19
N ALA A 206 -14.36 20.39 -3.40
CA ALA A 206 -13.44 21.40 -3.97
C ALA A 206 -12.25 21.72 -3.05
N PRO A 207 -11.45 20.71 -2.64
CA PRO A 207 -10.29 20.96 -1.79
C PRO A 207 -9.25 21.83 -2.49
N ARG A 208 -8.48 22.57 -1.71
CA ARG A 208 -7.34 23.36 -2.19
C ARG A 208 -6.37 22.53 -3.03
N ARG A 209 -6.16 21.28 -2.64
CA ARG A 209 -5.23 20.37 -3.33
C ARG A 209 -5.70 18.93 -3.27
N VAL A 210 -5.34 18.18 -4.31
CA VAL A 210 -5.44 16.72 -4.35
C VAL A 210 -4.06 16.13 -4.66
N VAL A 211 -3.60 15.19 -3.85
CA VAL A 211 -2.40 14.37 -4.13
C VAL A 211 -2.87 12.96 -4.44
N TYR A 212 -2.81 12.58 -5.72
CA TYR A 212 -3.28 11.30 -6.23
C TYR A 212 -2.11 10.34 -6.40
N VAL A 213 -2.03 9.32 -5.54
CA VAL A 213 -1.14 8.16 -5.64
C VAL A 213 -1.81 7.05 -6.47
N SER A 214 -1.11 6.48 -7.46
CA SER A 214 -1.68 5.42 -8.28
C SER A 214 -0.66 4.38 -8.74
N CYS A 215 -1.04 3.11 -8.63
CA CYS A 215 -0.31 1.96 -9.20
C CYS A 215 -0.69 1.64 -10.65
N ASP A 216 -1.63 2.40 -11.25
CA ASP A 216 -2.07 2.22 -12.64
C ASP A 216 -2.26 3.58 -13.35
N PRO A 217 -1.22 4.08 -14.03
CA PRO A 217 -1.24 5.37 -14.72
C PRO A 217 -2.36 5.51 -15.75
N ALA A 218 -2.84 4.40 -16.35
CA ALA A 218 -3.91 4.48 -17.34
C ALA A 218 -5.25 4.89 -16.71
N THR A 219 -5.57 4.33 -15.54
CA THR A 219 -6.77 4.74 -14.78
C THR A 219 -6.62 6.13 -14.16
N GLN A 220 -5.40 6.50 -13.75
CA GLN A 220 -5.11 7.83 -13.23
C GLN A 220 -5.34 8.92 -14.30
N VAL A 221 -4.96 8.67 -15.55
CA VAL A 221 -5.21 9.60 -16.68
C VAL A 221 -6.71 9.77 -16.96
N ARG A 222 -7.52 8.71 -16.84
CA ARG A 222 -8.99 8.81 -16.96
C ARG A 222 -9.54 9.78 -15.91
N ASP A 223 -9.12 9.62 -14.66
CA ASP A 223 -9.60 10.44 -13.55
C ASP A 223 -9.09 11.88 -13.64
N LEU A 224 -7.84 12.07 -14.11
CA LEU A 224 -7.26 13.39 -14.41
C LEU A 224 -8.12 14.19 -15.38
N VAL A 225 -8.68 13.57 -16.42
CA VAL A 225 -9.54 14.28 -17.39
C VAL A 225 -10.78 14.83 -16.70
N ILE A 226 -11.39 14.05 -15.80
CA ILE A 226 -12.58 14.44 -15.04
C ILE A 226 -12.25 15.60 -14.09
N LEU A 227 -11.14 15.51 -13.35
CA LEU A 227 -10.69 16.57 -12.44
C LEU A 227 -10.36 17.86 -13.20
N ARG A 228 -9.65 17.76 -14.32
CA ARG A 228 -9.33 18.90 -15.20
C ARG A 228 -10.59 19.59 -15.71
N ASP A 229 -11.57 18.82 -16.19
CA ASP A 229 -12.83 19.37 -16.71
C ASP A 229 -13.66 20.04 -15.60
N ALA A 230 -13.43 19.68 -14.34
CA ALA A 230 -13.98 20.33 -13.15
C ALA A 230 -13.15 21.53 -12.64
N GLY A 231 -12.06 21.91 -13.33
CA GLY A 231 -11.27 23.09 -13.02
C GLY A 231 -10.01 22.86 -12.18
N PHE A 232 -9.72 21.61 -11.77
CA PHE A 232 -8.46 21.29 -11.08
C PHE A 232 -7.27 21.41 -12.05
N GLN A 233 -6.16 21.97 -11.55
CA GLN A 233 -4.95 22.19 -12.33
C GLN A 233 -3.87 21.19 -11.92
N LEU A 234 -3.38 20.39 -12.87
CA LEU A 234 -2.24 19.50 -12.62
C LEU A 234 -0.96 20.33 -12.45
N THR A 235 -0.32 20.24 -11.28
CA THR A 235 0.87 21.03 -10.93
C THR A 235 2.15 20.20 -10.88
N ALA A 236 2.06 18.91 -10.56
CA ALA A 236 3.21 18.01 -10.53
C ALA A 236 2.86 16.58 -10.94
N VAL A 237 3.85 15.89 -11.51
CA VAL A 237 3.80 14.45 -11.82
C VAL A 237 5.14 13.83 -11.44
N GLN A 238 5.13 12.83 -10.58
CA GLN A 238 6.33 12.12 -10.14
C GLN A 238 6.10 10.61 -10.15
N PRO A 239 6.71 9.87 -11.10
CA PRO A 239 6.73 8.42 -11.08
C PRO A 239 7.77 7.89 -10.08
N PHE A 240 7.47 6.72 -9.50
CA PHE A 240 8.32 5.95 -8.60
C PHE A 240 8.39 4.49 -9.08
N ASP A 241 9.61 3.95 -9.13
CA ASP A 241 9.85 2.56 -9.47
C ASP A 241 9.80 1.68 -8.20
N LEU A 242 8.58 1.43 -7.70
CA LEU A 242 8.37 0.53 -6.55
C LEU A 242 8.67 -0.93 -6.89
N PHE A 243 8.58 -1.31 -8.17
CA PHE A 243 8.70 -2.68 -8.63
C PHE A 243 9.68 -2.80 -9.81
N PRO A 244 11.00 -2.61 -9.57
CA PRO A 244 12.01 -2.71 -10.62
C PRO A 244 11.95 -4.05 -11.34
N HIS A 245 12.30 -4.05 -12.63
CA HIS A 245 12.23 -5.20 -13.53
C HIS A 245 10.81 -5.69 -13.83
N THR A 246 9.78 -4.92 -13.46
CA THR A 246 8.40 -5.18 -13.85
C THR A 246 7.87 -4.08 -14.76
N ARG A 247 6.63 -4.23 -15.24
CA ARG A 247 5.90 -3.20 -16.00
C ARG A 247 5.15 -2.20 -15.11
N HIS A 248 5.18 -2.40 -13.79
CA HIS A 248 4.43 -1.59 -12.85
C HIS A 248 5.18 -0.29 -12.58
N VAL A 249 4.44 0.81 -12.48
CA VAL A 249 4.95 2.12 -12.10
C VAL A 249 3.95 2.71 -11.12
N GLU A 250 4.44 3.15 -9.97
CA GLU A 250 3.65 3.96 -9.06
C GLU A 250 3.79 5.42 -9.51
N ASN A 251 2.71 6.18 -9.57
CA ASN A 251 2.75 7.55 -10.04
C ASN A 251 1.95 8.48 -9.14
N ILE A 252 2.56 9.60 -8.78
CA ILE A 252 1.93 10.64 -7.98
C ILE A 252 1.60 11.82 -8.89
N MET A 253 0.35 12.27 -8.87
CA MET A 253 -0.09 13.50 -9.52
C MET A 253 -0.62 14.48 -8.47
N THR A 254 -0.11 15.71 -8.48
CA THR A 254 -0.61 16.80 -7.63
C THR A 254 -1.50 17.71 -8.44
N PHE A 255 -2.67 18.03 -7.90
CA PHE A 255 -3.63 18.96 -8.48
C PHE A 255 -3.93 20.09 -7.51
N ASP A 256 -3.87 21.34 -7.97
CA ASP A 256 -4.47 22.46 -7.22
C ASP A 256 -5.96 22.56 -7.58
N GLY A 257 -6.79 22.84 -6.57
CA GLY A 257 -8.23 23.00 -6.71
C GLY A 257 -8.61 24.20 -7.56
N PRO A 258 -9.88 24.27 -8.01
CA PRO A 258 -10.38 25.43 -8.75
C PRO A 258 -10.30 26.69 -7.88
N THR A 259 -9.77 27.77 -8.47
CA THR A 259 -9.75 29.12 -7.88
C THR A 259 -11.12 29.78 -7.89
#